data_AF-W1IX40-F1
#
_entry.id   AF-W1IX40-F1
#
_cell.length_a   1.000
_cell.length_b   1.000
_cell.length_c   1.000
_cell.angle_alpha   90.00
_cell.angle_beta   90.00
_cell.angle_gamma   90.00
#
_symmetry.space_group_name_H-M   'P 1'
#
loop_
_entity.id
_entity.type
_entity.pdbx_description
1 polymer ?
#
loop_
_entity_poly.entity_id
_entity_poly.type
_entity_poly.pdbx_seq_one_letter_code
_entity_poly.pdbx_strand_id
1 'polypeptide(L)'
;MSKKELINLIENVIFDLEELKKSRQENNLDSIITLYKKTLLSLESGKLQSNIVKNMTRGYLEIYNDYDNPALNLMYTCEKELDKYIKL
;
A
#
# COMPACT_ATOMS: atom_id res chain seq x y z
N MET A 1 12.10 -8.37 6.40
CA MET A 1 12.36 -6.95 6.11
C MET A 1 12.47 -6.18 7.42
N SER A 2 13.36 -5.19 7.53
CA SER A 2 13.45 -4.28 8.68
C SER A 2 12.32 -3.25 8.67
N LYS A 3 12.04 -2.59 9.82
CA LYS A 3 11.03 -1.52 9.91
C LYS A 3 11.30 -0.40 8.89
N LYS A 4 12.56 -0.01 8.70
CA LYS A 4 12.96 1.06 7.77
C LYS A 4 12.68 0.68 6.32
N GLU A 5 13.04 -0.55 5.92
CA GLU A 5 12.75 -1.05 4.57
C GLU A 5 11.23 -1.15 4.32
N LEU A 6 10.45 -1.51 5.35
CA LEU A 6 9.00 -1.57 5.25
C LEU A 6 8.35 -0.18 5.12
N ILE A 7 8.87 0.82 5.83
CA ILE A 7 8.48 2.23 5.66
C ILE A 7 8.72 2.66 4.21
N ASN A 8 9.93 2.46 3.70
CA ASN A 8 10.27 2.82 2.31
C ASN A 8 9.37 2.10 1.29
N LEU A 9 9.01 0.84 1.55
CA LEU A 9 8.09 0.09 0.69
C LEU A 9 6.70 0.74 0.66
N ILE A 10 6.16 1.13 1.82
CA ILE A 10 4.86 1.81 1.90
C ILE A 10 4.92 3.17 1.18
N GLU A 11 5.99 3.94 1.36
CA GLU A 11 6.19 5.22 0.68
C GLU A 11 6.21 5.07 -0.84
N ASN A 12 6.92 4.05 -1.35
CA ASN A 12 6.96 3.75 -2.79
C ASN A 12 5.58 3.38 -3.33
N VAL A 13 4.80 2.56 -2.60
CA VAL A 13 3.42 2.25 -2.99
C VAL A 13 2.55 3.52 -3.05
N ILE A 14 2.66 4.40 -2.04
CA ILE A 14 1.91 5.67 -2.02
C ILE A 14 2.30 6.53 -3.23
N PHE A 15 3.59 6.66 -3.51
CA PHE A 15 4.11 7.43 -4.64
C PHE A 15 3.57 6.92 -5.98
N ASP A 16 3.68 5.62 -6.25
CA ASP A 16 3.22 5.02 -7.51
C ASP A 16 1.71 5.16 -7.69
N LEU A 17 0.93 4.99 -6.63
CA LEU A 17 -0.53 5.16 -6.68
C LEU A 17 -0.95 6.62 -6.91
N GLU A 18 -0.25 7.59 -6.31
CA GLU A 18 -0.51 9.03 -6.55
C GLU A 18 -0.12 9.44 -7.98
N GLU A 19 1.01 8.96 -8.51
CA GLU A 19 1.40 9.21 -9.90
C GLU A 19 0.43 8.57 -10.89
N LEU A 20 -0.03 7.34 -10.62
CA LEU A 20 -1.04 6.67 -11.43
C LEU A 20 -2.36 7.45 -11.41
N LYS A 21 -2.82 7.88 -10.23
CA LYS A 21 -4.01 8.71 -10.05
C LYS A 21 -3.93 10.00 -10.88
N LYS A 22 -2.78 10.69 -10.81
CA LYS A 22 -2.51 11.92 -11.56
C LYS A 22 -2.51 11.67 -13.07
N SER A 23 -1.88 10.58 -13.52
CA SER A 23 -1.82 10.22 -14.95
C SER A 23 -3.19 9.93 -15.55
N ARG A 24 -4.11 9.35 -14.75
CA ARG A 24 -5.47 9.00 -15.15
C ARG A 24 -6.49 10.12 -14.92
N GLN A 25 -6.10 11.20 -14.22
CA GLN A 25 -6.97 12.34 -13.87
C GLN A 25 -8.26 11.94 -13.15
N GLU A 26 -8.18 10.97 -12.24
CA GLU A 26 -9.32 10.46 -11.48
C GLU A 26 -8.99 10.33 -9.99
N ASN A 27 -9.97 9.99 -9.15
CA ASN A 27 -9.78 9.88 -7.69
C ASN A 27 -10.08 8.48 -7.14
N ASN A 28 -10.21 7.47 -8.02
CA ASN A 28 -10.63 6.12 -7.64
C ASN A 28 -9.68 5.45 -6.62
N LEU A 29 -8.39 5.84 -6.61
CA LEU A 29 -7.38 5.33 -5.68
C LEU A 29 -7.33 6.02 -4.32
N ASP A 30 -8.07 7.11 -4.09
CA ASP A 30 -7.93 7.92 -2.86
C ASP A 30 -8.16 7.12 -1.57
N SER A 31 -9.12 6.19 -1.60
CA SER A 31 -9.41 5.32 -0.46
C SER A 31 -8.24 4.36 -0.16
N ILE A 32 -7.65 3.77 -1.20
CA ILE A 32 -6.49 2.87 -1.08
C ILE A 32 -5.28 3.66 -0.56
N ILE A 33 -4.98 4.81 -1.17
CA ILE A 33 -3.86 5.68 -0.77
C ILE A 33 -4.01 6.13 0.70
N THR A 34 -5.23 6.48 1.12
CA THR A 34 -5.51 6.87 2.51
C THR A 34 -5.19 5.73 3.49
N LEU A 35 -5.48 4.47 3.14
CA LEU A 35 -5.15 3.32 3.99
C LEU A 35 -3.64 3.09 4.09
N TYR A 36 -2.89 3.26 2.99
CA TYR A 36 -1.42 3.22 3.04
C TYR A 36 -0.84 4.35 3.90
N LYS A 37 -1.33 5.59 3.76
CA LYS A 37 -0.91 6.72 4.60
C LYS A 37 -1.19 6.48 6.09
N LYS A 38 -2.36 5.91 6.42
CA LYS A 38 -2.68 5.50 7.79
C LYS A 38 -1.74 4.40 8.30
N THR A 39 -1.45 3.41 7.46
CA THR A 39 -0.52 2.32 7.78
C THR A 39 0.88 2.85 8.08
N LEU A 40 1.37 3.77 7.25
CA LEU A 40 2.66 4.44 7.44
C LEU A 40 2.73 5.14 8.80
N LEU A 41 1.76 6.01 9.10
CA LEU A 41 1.69 6.73 10.38
C LEU A 41 1.63 5.78 11.57
N SER A 42 0.83 4.71 11.49
CA SER A 42 0.74 3.70 12.54
C SER A 42 2.06 2.93 12.72
N LEU A 43 2.75 2.60 11.62
CA LEU A 43 4.04 1.91 11.66
C LEU A 43 5.13 2.80 12.27
N GLU A 44 5.24 4.05 11.81
CA GLU A 44 6.19 5.02 12.32
C GLU A 44 6.04 5.23 13.82
N SER A 45 4.80 5.46 14.28
CA SER A 45 4.47 5.66 15.70
C SER A 45 4.52 4.41 16.57
N GLY A 46 4.79 3.23 15.98
CA GLY A 46 4.83 1.96 16.72
C GLY A 46 3.45 1.49 17.21
N LYS A 47 2.37 1.99 16.61
CA LYS A 47 0.97 1.69 16.97
C LYS A 47 0.28 0.76 15.95
N LEU A 48 1.02 0.19 15.01
CA LEU A 48 0.48 -0.73 14.02
C LEU A 48 0.11 -2.06 14.69
N GLN A 49 -1.19 -2.28 14.91
CA GLN A 49 -1.72 -3.49 15.56
C GLN A 49 -2.33 -4.49 14.57
N SER A 50 -2.65 -4.07 13.35
CA SER A 50 -3.27 -4.91 12.32
C SER A 50 -2.87 -4.42 10.93
N ASN A 51 -3.01 -5.30 9.94
CA ASN A 51 -2.68 -5.00 8.56
C ASN A 51 -3.84 -4.23 7.91
N ILE A 52 -3.77 -2.90 7.97
CA ILE A 52 -4.82 -1.98 7.50
C ILE A 52 -5.01 -2.06 5.97
N VAL A 53 -3.96 -2.39 5.23
CA VAL A 53 -3.97 -2.48 3.75
C VAL A 53 -4.17 -3.90 3.23
N LYS A 54 -4.61 -4.83 4.10
CA LYS A 54 -4.92 -6.19 3.69
C LYS A 54 -5.97 -6.20 2.57
N ASN A 55 -5.73 -7.00 1.53
CA ASN A 55 -6.56 -7.11 0.33
C ASN A 55 -6.61 -5.84 -0.56
N MET A 56 -5.76 -4.83 -0.34
CA MET A 56 -5.77 -3.63 -1.19
C MET A 56 -5.27 -3.89 -2.61
N THR A 57 -4.41 -4.88 -2.81
CA THR A 57 -4.00 -5.40 -4.13
C THR A 57 -5.22 -5.88 -4.91
N ARG A 58 -6.14 -6.59 -4.25
CA ARG A 58 -7.41 -7.00 -4.86
C ARG A 58 -8.32 -5.80 -5.11
N GLY A 59 -8.39 -4.86 -4.15
CA GLY A 59 -9.16 -3.62 -4.32
C GLY A 59 -8.71 -2.81 -5.54
N TYR A 60 -7.41 -2.73 -5.80
CA TYR A 60 -6.87 -2.13 -7.02
C TYR A 60 -7.37 -2.83 -8.29
N LEU A 61 -7.31 -4.17 -8.32
CA LEU A 61 -7.74 -4.95 -9.48
C LEU A 61 -9.25 -4.82 -9.73
N GLU A 62 -10.06 -4.64 -8.67
CA GLU A 62 -11.49 -4.39 -8.82
C GLU A 62 -11.79 -3.01 -9.46
N ILE A 63 -10.89 -2.04 -9.32
CA ILE A 63 -11.03 -0.70 -9.93
C ILE A 63 -10.57 -0.73 -11.40
N TYR A 64 -9.39 -1.27 -11.67
CA TYR A 64 -8.75 -1.12 -12.99
C TYR A 64 -8.66 -2.39 -13.83
N ASN A 65 -8.83 -3.56 -13.22
CA ASN A 65 -8.62 -4.86 -13.88
C ASN A 65 -7.26 -4.95 -14.61
N ASP A 66 -6.25 -4.24 -14.08
CA ASP A 66 -4.94 -4.03 -14.68
C ASP A 66 -3.88 -4.88 -13.96
N TYR A 67 -3.72 -6.12 -14.43
CA TYR A 67 -2.82 -7.11 -13.82
C TYR A 67 -1.34 -6.85 -14.11
N ASP A 68 -1.05 -6.06 -15.15
CA ASP A 68 0.32 -5.80 -15.60
C ASP A 68 0.91 -4.53 -14.97
N ASN A 69 0.13 -3.84 -14.12
CA ASN A 69 0.58 -2.61 -13.49
C ASN A 69 1.76 -2.87 -12.52
N PRO A 70 2.90 -2.16 -12.66
CA PRO A 70 4.04 -2.32 -11.77
C PRO A 70 3.72 -2.08 -10.29
N ALA A 71 2.77 -1.18 -9.98
CA ALA A 71 2.35 -0.89 -8.62
C ALA A 71 1.77 -2.11 -7.91
N LEU A 72 1.16 -3.05 -8.65
CA LEU A 72 0.51 -4.23 -8.11
C LEU A 72 1.49 -5.14 -7.34
N ASN A 73 2.71 -5.31 -7.86
CA ASN A 73 3.74 -6.11 -7.22
C ASN A 73 4.20 -5.48 -5.89
N LEU A 74 4.31 -4.14 -5.85
CA LEU A 74 4.66 -3.43 -4.64
C LEU A 74 3.54 -3.50 -3.60
N MET A 75 2.28 -3.33 -4.03
CA MET A 75 1.11 -3.49 -3.16
C MET A 75 1.06 -4.89 -2.52
N TYR A 76 1.21 -5.93 -3.34
CA TYR A 76 1.20 -7.32 -2.88
C TYR A 76 2.34 -7.62 -1.91
N THR A 77 3.55 -7.16 -2.25
CA THR A 77 4.72 -7.32 -1.39
C THR A 77 4.52 -6.61 -0.05
N CYS A 78 3.97 -5.39 -0.09
CA CYS A 78 3.69 -4.61 1.11
C CYS A 78 2.68 -5.31 2.02
N GLU A 79 1.61 -5.87 1.48
CA GLU A 79 0.64 -6.65 2.26
C GLU A 79 1.30 -7.82 2.98
N LYS A 80 2.15 -8.59 2.29
CA LYS A 80 2.83 -9.75 2.86
C LYS A 80 3.85 -9.37 3.92
N GLU A 81 4.63 -8.33 3.70
CA GLU A 81 5.62 -7.89 4.69
C GLU A 81 4.97 -7.26 5.92
N LEU A 82 3.84 -6.57 5.79
CA LEU A 82 3.06 -6.08 6.93
C LEU A 82 2.49 -7.23 7.76
N ASP A 83 1.92 -8.26 7.12
CA ASP A 83 1.44 -9.46 7.79
C ASP A 83 2.56 -10.18 8.57
N LYS A 84 3.79 -10.19 8.03
CA LYS A 84 4.96 -10.74 8.74
C LYS A 84 5.36 -9.84 9.91
N TYR A 85 5.43 -8.53 9.70
CA TYR A 85 5.85 -7.57 10.72
C TYR A 85 4.96 -7.59 11.95
N ILE A 86 3.63 -7.71 11.78
CA ILE A 86 2.67 -7.70 12.90
C ILE A 86 2.66 -9.02 13.69
N LYS A 87 3.11 -10.12 13.08
CA LYS A 87 3.18 -11.44 13.75
C LYS A 87 4.46 -11.62 14.58
N LEU A 88 5.40 -10.68 14.51
CA LEU A 88 6.61 -10.64 15.31
C LEU A 88 6.33 -9.97 16.67
#